data_AF-A0ABD0TEA1-F1
#
_entry.id   AF-A0ABD0TEA1-F1
#
_cell.length_a   1.000
_cell.length_b   1.000
_cell.length_c   1.000
_cell.angle_alpha   90.00
_cell.angle_beta   90.00
_cell.angle_gamma   90.00
#
_symmetry.space_group_name_H-M   'P 1'
#
loop_
_entity.id
_entity.type
_entity.pdbx_description
1 polymer ?
#
loop_
_entity_poly.entity_id
_entity_poly.type
_entity_poly.pdbx_seq_one_letter_code
_entity_poly.pdbx_strand_id
1 'polypeptide(L)'
;MGGLFGKHKKPVSRVTEQDKAVLQLKQQRDKLKQYQKKIELNLEKDRQMAKKLLNDGKRDKAKLLLRKKRYQEQLLQNTDTQLEKLEQLTHDLEFAQIEIQVLDGLKTGNVALKKVHDILNIDEIEKIMDETREGIEKQREIDELISGQLTEEDEDAVEAELEAILDVKDQLPDVPEDRLPEVEKEKVPEKPQRTKASPARIAVEA
;
A
#
# COMPACT_ATOMS: atom_id res chain seq x y z
N MET A 1 -52.07 22.34 24.94
CA MET A 1 -51.31 21.08 24.81
C MET A 1 -51.23 20.75 23.32
N GLY A 2 -50.08 20.96 22.69
CA GLY A 2 -49.91 20.70 21.25
C GLY A 2 -48.45 20.90 20.86
N GLY A 3 -47.66 19.83 20.98
CA GLY A 3 -46.25 19.82 20.64
C GLY A 3 -46.04 19.84 19.12
N LEU A 4 -45.53 20.96 18.61
CA LEU A 4 -45.07 21.12 17.24
C LEU A 4 -43.53 21.09 17.22
N PHE A 5 -42.94 19.97 17.62
CA PHE A 5 -41.51 19.70 17.40
C PHE A 5 -41.34 18.88 16.12
N GLY A 6 -41.50 19.54 14.98
CA GLY A 6 -40.99 19.05 13.71
C GLY A 6 -39.48 19.08 13.74
N LYS A 7 -38.83 17.94 14.02
CA LYS A 7 -37.40 17.76 13.80
C LYS A 7 -37.14 17.86 12.29
N HIS A 8 -36.81 19.05 11.81
CA HIS A 8 -36.21 19.22 10.48
C HIS A 8 -34.93 18.38 10.42
N LYS A 9 -34.97 17.29 9.66
CA LYS A 9 -33.80 16.50 9.28
C LYS A 9 -32.88 17.46 8.54
N LYS A 10 -31.78 17.89 9.19
CA LYS A 10 -30.80 18.78 8.55
C LYS A 10 -30.32 18.10 7.26
N PRO A 11 -30.27 18.81 6.13
CA PRO A 11 -29.75 18.24 4.89
C PRO A 11 -28.32 17.79 5.14
N VAL A 12 -28.00 16.56 4.73
CA VAL A 12 -26.66 16.00 4.86
C VAL A 12 -25.75 16.87 3.99
N SER A 13 -24.93 17.68 4.65
CA SER A 13 -23.98 18.58 4.02
C SER A 13 -23.03 17.79 3.12
N ARG A 14 -22.89 18.18 1.84
CA ARG A 14 -21.84 17.68 0.93
C ARG A 14 -20.42 18.01 1.44
N VAL A 15 -20.32 18.96 2.37
CA VAL A 15 -19.07 19.37 3.00
C VAL A 15 -18.84 18.49 4.22
N THR A 16 -17.73 17.76 4.20
CA THR A 16 -17.30 16.90 5.30
C THR A 16 -16.71 17.73 6.44
N GLU A 17 -16.57 17.15 7.63
CA GLU A 17 -15.90 17.85 8.76
C GLU A 17 -14.41 18.12 8.42
N GLN A 18 -13.80 17.27 7.62
CA GLN A 18 -12.45 17.42 7.08
C GLN A 18 -12.34 18.65 6.18
N ASP A 19 -13.29 18.85 5.26
CA ASP A 19 -13.31 20.03 4.38
C ASP A 19 -13.44 21.33 5.18
N LYS A 20 -14.22 21.31 6.28
CA LYS A 20 -14.33 22.46 7.19
C LYS A 20 -13.02 22.75 7.90
N ALA A 21 -12.30 21.71 8.35
CA ALA A 21 -11.00 21.86 8.98
C ALA A 21 -9.96 22.45 7.99
N VAL A 22 -9.91 21.94 6.77
CA VAL A 22 -9.06 22.47 5.69
C VAL A 22 -9.39 23.94 5.40
N LEU A 23 -10.68 24.28 5.33
CA LEU A 23 -11.10 25.67 5.12
C LEU A 23 -10.64 26.58 6.27
N GLN A 24 -10.80 26.15 7.52
CA GLN A 24 -10.35 26.91 8.69
C GLN A 24 -8.84 27.16 8.68
N LEU A 25 -8.05 26.12 8.36
CA LEU A 25 -6.60 26.26 8.20
C LEU A 25 -6.27 27.26 7.09
N LYS A 26 -6.88 27.12 5.90
CA LYS A 26 -6.67 28.06 4.78
C LYS A 26 -7.04 29.51 5.15
N GLN A 27 -8.13 29.72 5.89
CA GLN A 27 -8.51 31.05 6.39
C GLN A 27 -7.48 31.61 7.39
N GLN A 28 -6.95 30.78 8.29
CA GLN A 28 -5.91 31.20 9.23
C GLN A 28 -4.62 31.56 8.50
N ARG A 29 -4.21 30.75 7.51
CA ARG A 29 -3.07 31.05 6.64
C ARG A 29 -3.19 32.42 6.00
N ASP A 30 -4.35 32.70 5.40
CA ASP A 30 -4.58 33.96 4.68
C ASP A 30 -4.56 35.17 5.63
N LYS A 31 -5.10 35.01 6.85
CA LYS A 31 -4.99 36.03 7.91
C LYS A 31 -3.54 36.28 8.33
N LEU A 32 -2.73 35.23 8.48
CA LEU A 32 -1.31 35.35 8.80
C LEU A 32 -0.55 36.06 7.67
N LYS A 33 -0.81 35.74 6.39
CA LYS A 33 -0.21 36.44 5.24
C LYS A 33 -0.58 37.92 5.21
N GLN A 34 -1.83 38.27 5.53
CA GLN A 34 -2.24 39.67 5.64
C GLN A 34 -1.52 40.39 6.79
N TYR A 35 -1.35 39.71 7.92
CA TYR A 35 -0.62 40.25 9.07
C TYR A 35 0.86 40.47 8.77
N GLN A 36 1.52 39.50 8.11
CA GLN A 36 2.89 39.57 7.63
C GLN A 36 3.12 40.83 6.79
N LYS A 37 2.30 41.01 5.74
CA LYS A 37 2.35 42.18 4.86
C LYS A 37 2.18 43.51 5.61
N LYS A 38 1.31 43.53 6.63
CA LYS A 38 1.10 44.72 7.47
C LYS A 38 2.33 45.04 8.33
N ILE A 39 2.99 44.02 8.88
CA ILE A 39 4.24 44.19 9.65
C ILE A 39 5.36 44.69 8.75
N GLU A 40 5.54 44.13 7.56
CA GLU A 40 6.57 44.56 6.60
C GLU A 40 6.44 46.04 6.24
N LEU A 41 5.21 46.50 5.95
CA LEU A 41 4.94 47.91 5.70
C LEU A 41 5.28 48.81 6.90
N ASN A 42 5.02 48.33 8.12
CA ASN A 42 5.36 49.06 9.33
C ASN A 42 6.87 49.07 9.59
N LEU A 43 7.58 47.98 9.30
CA LEU A 43 9.04 47.90 9.41
C LEU A 43 9.73 48.89 8.47
N GLU A 44 9.23 49.04 7.24
CA GLU A 44 9.77 50.02 6.29
C GLU A 44 9.51 51.46 6.75
N LYS A 45 8.32 51.75 7.29
CA LYS A 45 8.01 53.06 7.90
C LYS A 45 8.91 53.35 9.10
N ASP A 46 9.08 52.40 10.00
CA ASP A 46 9.93 52.53 11.19
C ASP A 46 11.41 52.72 10.78
N ARG A 47 11.86 52.07 9.69
CA ARG A 47 13.19 52.27 9.09
C ARG A 47 13.37 53.69 8.58
N GLN A 48 12.40 54.23 7.84
CA GLN A 48 12.46 55.60 7.33
C GLN A 48 12.42 56.63 8.46
N MET A 49 11.57 56.40 9.48
CA MET A 49 11.48 57.26 10.65
C MET A 49 12.77 57.24 11.48
N ALA A 50 13.39 56.07 11.66
CA ALA A 50 14.69 55.94 12.31
C ALA A 50 15.78 56.73 11.56
N LYS A 51 15.82 56.67 10.23
CA LYS A 51 16.76 57.47 9.42
C LYS A 51 16.56 58.98 9.63
N LYS A 52 15.30 59.45 9.62
CA LYS A 52 14.99 60.88 9.87
C LYS A 52 15.45 61.33 11.27
N LEU A 53 15.18 60.53 12.30
CA LEU A 53 15.58 60.85 13.67
C LEU A 53 17.10 60.86 13.88
N LEU A 54 17.84 60.04 13.13
CA LEU A 54 19.30 60.07 13.12
C LEU A 54 19.83 61.36 12.48
N ASN A 55 19.23 61.82 11.38
CA ASN A 55 19.59 63.09 10.74
C ASN A 55 19.26 64.29 11.66
N ASP A 56 18.17 64.22 12.42
CA ASP A 56 17.78 65.24 13.41
C ASP A 56 18.63 65.22 14.70
N GLY A 57 19.64 64.34 14.81
CA GLY A 57 20.50 64.21 16.00
C GLY A 57 19.83 63.55 17.23
N LYS A 58 18.58 63.07 17.12
CA LYS A 58 17.79 62.48 18.22
C LYS A 58 18.11 61.00 18.41
N ARG A 59 19.34 60.70 18.83
CA ARG A 59 19.91 59.33 18.93
C ARG A 59 19.10 58.38 19.84
N ASP A 60 18.62 58.85 20.99
CA ASP A 60 17.88 57.98 21.93
C ASP A 60 16.53 57.51 21.38
N LYS A 61 15.81 58.41 20.69
CA LYS A 61 14.54 58.08 20.02
C LYS A 61 14.77 57.12 18.86
N ALA A 62 15.84 57.32 18.08
CA ALA A 62 16.22 56.39 17.02
C ALA A 62 16.55 54.99 17.57
N LYS A 63 17.28 54.90 18.70
CA LYS A 63 17.60 53.63 19.37
C LYS A 63 16.34 52.90 19.85
N LEU A 64 15.35 53.61 20.38
CA LEU A 64 14.06 53.03 20.78
C LEU A 64 13.30 52.44 19.59
N LEU A 65 13.24 53.18 18.47
CA LEU A 65 12.60 52.71 17.23
C LEU A 65 13.30 51.48 16.65
N LEU A 66 14.64 51.44 16.68
CA LEU A 66 15.38 50.26 16.23
C LEU A 66 15.14 49.03 17.11
N ARG A 67 14.95 49.21 18.43
CA ARG A 67 14.53 48.11 19.33
C ARG A 67 13.13 47.59 18.97
N LYS A 68 12.18 48.50 18.73
CA LYS A 68 10.83 48.14 18.27
C LYS A 68 10.87 47.38 16.93
N LYS A 69 11.68 47.86 15.98
CA LYS A 69 11.93 47.20 14.69
C LYS A 69 12.42 45.77 14.88
N ARG A 70 13.45 45.57 15.72
CA ARG A 70 14.02 44.23 15.97
C ARG A 70 13.02 43.27 16.61
N TYR A 71 12.17 43.75 17.52
CA TYR A 71 11.08 42.95 18.08
C TYR A 71 10.06 42.53 17.02
N GLN A 72 9.68 43.45 16.13
CA GLN A 72 8.77 43.15 15.02
C GLN A 72 9.38 42.18 14.00
N GLU A 73 10.68 42.26 13.72
CA GLU A 73 11.39 41.29 12.89
C GLU A 73 11.36 39.88 13.50
N GLN A 74 11.57 39.77 14.81
CA GLN A 74 11.47 38.48 15.50
C GLN A 74 10.05 37.92 15.48
N LEU A 75 9.03 38.79 15.63
CA LEU A 75 7.64 38.38 15.50
C LEU A 75 7.30 37.92 14.07
N LEU A 76 7.87 38.57 13.05
CA LEU A 76 7.74 38.17 11.65
C LEU A 76 8.33 36.77 11.43
N GLN A 77 9.56 36.52 11.89
CA GLN A 77 10.19 35.21 11.81
C GLN A 77 9.35 34.11 12.48
N ASN A 78 8.82 34.38 13.68
CA ASN A 78 7.93 33.43 14.35
C ASN A 78 6.64 33.17 13.55
N THR A 79 6.12 34.21 12.90
CA THR A 79 4.93 34.11 12.03
C THR A 79 5.22 33.28 10.80
N ASP A 80 6.39 33.44 10.18
CA ASP A 80 6.82 32.66 9.02
C ASP A 80 6.94 31.17 9.38
N THR A 81 7.56 30.85 10.51
CA THR A 81 7.62 29.46 11.03
C THR A 81 6.22 28.89 11.33
N GLN A 82 5.30 29.70 11.84
CA GLN A 82 3.91 29.26 12.06
C GLN A 82 3.18 29.03 10.72
N LEU A 83 3.45 29.86 9.72
CA LEU A 83 2.88 29.72 8.38
C LEU A 83 3.34 28.43 7.72
N GLU A 84 4.63 28.11 7.78
CA GLU A 84 5.20 26.85 7.28
C GLU A 84 4.54 25.64 7.94
N LYS A 85 4.40 25.66 9.27
CA LYS A 85 3.71 24.59 10.03
C LYS A 85 2.27 24.42 9.59
N LEU A 86 1.58 25.53 9.31
CA LEU A 86 0.17 25.51 8.92
C LEU A 86 -0.01 25.01 7.48
N GLU A 87 0.94 25.32 6.60
CA GLU A 87 1.01 24.78 5.24
C GLU A 87 1.30 23.26 5.26
N GLN A 88 2.24 22.81 6.10
CA GLN A 88 2.50 21.38 6.33
C GLN A 88 1.25 20.66 6.84
N LEU A 89 0.61 21.17 7.90
CA LEU A 89 -0.60 20.57 8.45
C LEU A 89 -1.75 20.49 7.44
N THR A 90 -1.86 21.49 6.56
CA THR A 90 -2.87 21.47 5.49
C THR A 90 -2.58 20.34 4.49
N HIS A 91 -1.32 20.17 4.11
CA HIS A 91 -0.89 19.09 3.21
C HIS A 91 -1.10 17.71 3.84
N ASP A 92 -0.72 17.54 5.10
CA ASP A 92 -0.89 16.28 5.84
C ASP A 92 -2.37 15.88 5.94
N LEU A 93 -3.27 16.85 6.15
CA LEU A 93 -4.71 16.61 6.20
C LEU A 93 -5.26 16.22 4.81
N GLU A 94 -4.85 16.92 3.76
CA GLU A 94 -5.21 16.57 2.38
C GLU A 94 -4.69 15.17 1.99
N PHE A 95 -3.49 14.81 2.44
CA PHE A 95 -2.92 13.48 2.23
C PHE A 95 -3.70 12.40 2.99
N ALA A 96 -4.01 12.63 4.27
CA ALA A 96 -4.83 11.71 5.07
C ALA A 96 -6.22 11.47 4.45
N GLN A 97 -6.79 12.48 3.77
CA GLN A 97 -8.05 12.31 3.04
C GLN A 97 -7.90 11.34 1.85
N ILE A 98 -6.77 11.39 1.14
CA ILE A 98 -6.45 10.43 0.07
C ILE A 98 -6.23 9.03 0.66
N GLU A 99 -5.52 8.91 1.78
CA GLU A 99 -5.31 7.62 2.46
C GLU A 99 -6.64 6.95 2.82
N ILE A 100 -7.62 7.70 3.33
CA ILE A 100 -8.97 7.19 3.61
C ILE A 100 -9.63 6.66 2.33
N GLN A 101 -9.52 7.39 1.21
CA GLN A 101 -10.09 6.94 -0.08
C GLN A 101 -9.42 5.65 -0.58
N VAL A 102 -8.10 5.53 -0.42
CA VAL A 102 -7.36 4.31 -0.77
C VAL A 102 -7.82 3.14 0.10
N LEU A 103 -7.99 3.34 1.41
CA LEU A 103 -8.49 2.31 2.32
C LEU A 103 -9.91 1.85 1.97
N ASP A 104 -10.81 2.78 1.63
CA ASP A 104 -12.16 2.45 1.18
C ASP A 104 -12.15 1.68 -0.15
N GLY A 105 -11.25 2.05 -1.08
CA GLY A 105 -10.99 1.32 -2.31
C GLY A 105 -10.52 -0.11 -2.06
N LEU A 106 -9.54 -0.30 -1.17
CA LEU A 106 -9.04 -1.62 -0.78
C LEU A 106 -10.12 -2.47 -0.10
N LYS A 107 -10.95 -1.87 0.76
CA LYS A 107 -12.08 -2.56 1.40
C LYS A 107 -13.09 -3.04 0.36
N THR A 108 -13.41 -2.20 -0.61
CA THR A 108 -14.33 -2.55 -1.71
C THR A 108 -13.73 -3.65 -2.58
N GLY A 109 -12.44 -3.56 -2.92
CA GLY A 109 -11.70 -4.60 -3.64
C GLY A 109 -11.68 -5.94 -2.88
N ASN A 110 -11.48 -5.92 -1.57
CA ASN A 110 -11.52 -7.12 -0.74
C ASN A 110 -12.92 -7.78 -0.75
N VAL A 111 -13.99 -6.99 -0.68
CA VAL A 111 -15.37 -7.49 -0.80
C VAL A 111 -15.61 -8.11 -2.18
N ALA A 112 -15.11 -7.47 -3.25
CA ALA A 112 -15.22 -8.03 -4.61
C ALA A 112 -14.45 -9.34 -4.74
N LEU A 113 -13.22 -9.42 -4.22
CA LEU A 113 -12.42 -10.65 -4.20
C LEU A 113 -13.10 -11.78 -3.43
N LYS A 114 -13.73 -11.47 -2.28
CA LYS A 114 -14.50 -12.47 -1.52
C LYS A 114 -15.65 -13.04 -2.35
N LYS A 115 -16.43 -12.19 -3.02
CA LYS A 115 -17.52 -12.66 -3.89
C LYS A 115 -17.04 -13.54 -5.04
N VAL A 116 -15.91 -13.19 -5.66
CA VAL A 116 -15.30 -14.02 -6.71
C VAL A 116 -14.87 -15.37 -6.14
N HIS A 117 -14.26 -15.39 -4.95
CA HIS A 117 -13.84 -16.61 -4.29
C HIS A 117 -15.03 -17.50 -3.88
N ASP A 118 -16.14 -16.90 -3.44
CA ASP A 118 -17.36 -17.61 -3.08
C ASP A 118 -18.00 -18.30 -4.30
N ILE A 119 -17.98 -17.65 -5.47
CA ILE A 119 -18.48 -18.22 -6.73
C ILE A 119 -17.59 -19.39 -7.21
N LEU A 120 -16.27 -19.22 -7.13
CA LEU A 120 -15.33 -20.25 -7.59
C LEU A 120 -15.34 -21.50 -6.69
N ASN A 121 -15.45 -21.34 -5.37
CA ASN A 121 -15.29 -22.45 -4.43
C ASN A 121 -16.46 -23.45 -4.38
N ILE A 122 -17.69 -23.06 -4.71
CA ILE A 122 -18.84 -23.96 -4.54
C ILE A 122 -19.09 -24.73 -5.83
N ASP A 123 -19.23 -24.02 -6.94
CA ASP A 123 -19.63 -24.64 -8.21
C ASP A 123 -18.51 -25.48 -8.86
N GLU A 124 -17.24 -25.06 -8.76
CA GLU A 124 -16.13 -25.85 -9.33
C GLU A 124 -15.79 -27.07 -8.45
N ILE A 125 -15.93 -26.98 -7.13
CA ILE A 125 -15.65 -28.11 -6.24
C ILE A 125 -16.73 -29.19 -6.39
N GLU A 126 -18.01 -28.80 -6.42
CA GLU A 126 -19.11 -29.76 -6.65
C GLU A 126 -18.97 -30.44 -8.01
N LYS A 127 -18.67 -29.68 -9.07
CA LYS A 127 -18.47 -30.24 -10.41
C LYS A 127 -17.29 -31.21 -10.49
N ILE A 128 -16.15 -30.89 -9.87
CA ILE A 128 -14.99 -31.79 -9.82
C ILE A 128 -15.31 -33.08 -9.04
N MET A 129 -16.06 -32.97 -7.94
CA MET A 129 -16.48 -34.15 -7.18
C MET A 129 -17.43 -35.04 -7.96
N ASP A 130 -18.38 -34.47 -8.68
CA ASP A 130 -19.32 -35.20 -9.54
C ASP A 130 -18.59 -35.87 -10.72
N GLU A 131 -17.69 -35.16 -11.41
CA GLU A 131 -16.88 -35.73 -12.50
C GLU A 131 -15.97 -36.87 -11.99
N THR A 132 -15.38 -36.72 -10.80
CA THR A 132 -14.55 -37.77 -10.18
C THR A 132 -15.39 -38.99 -9.81
N ARG A 133 -16.59 -38.78 -9.27
CA ARG A 133 -17.50 -39.87 -8.89
C ARG A 133 -17.99 -40.63 -10.12
N GLU A 134 -18.36 -39.93 -11.18
CA GLU A 134 -18.75 -40.54 -12.46
C GLU A 134 -17.58 -41.33 -13.07
N GLY A 135 -16.34 -40.81 -12.99
CA GLY A 135 -15.15 -41.53 -13.43
C GLY A 135 -14.89 -42.83 -12.66
N ILE A 136 -15.08 -42.82 -11.33
CA ILE A 136 -14.97 -44.02 -10.48
C ILE A 136 -16.07 -45.03 -10.79
N GLU A 137 -17.31 -44.57 -10.98
CA GLU A 137 -18.44 -45.43 -11.32
C GLU A 137 -18.26 -46.07 -12.70
N LYS A 138 -17.78 -45.32 -13.71
CA LYS A 138 -17.41 -45.86 -15.02
C LYS A 138 -16.26 -46.86 -14.93
N GLN A 139 -15.23 -46.58 -14.14
CA GLN A 139 -14.12 -47.53 -13.95
C GLN A 139 -14.64 -48.83 -13.35
N ARG A 140 -15.52 -48.77 -12.35
CA ARG A 140 -16.14 -49.97 -11.76
C ARG A 140 -17.02 -50.72 -12.75
N GLU A 141 -17.80 -50.01 -13.57
CA GLU A 141 -18.59 -50.63 -14.63
C GLU A 141 -17.70 -51.34 -15.66
N ILE A 142 -16.58 -50.72 -16.04
CA ILE A 142 -15.56 -51.34 -16.91
C ILE A 142 -14.97 -52.58 -16.22
N ASP A 143 -14.57 -52.48 -14.96
CA ASP A 143 -13.98 -53.57 -14.19
C ASP A 143 -14.99 -54.75 -14.06
N GLU A 144 -16.26 -54.47 -13.76
CA GLU A 144 -17.32 -55.48 -13.67
C GLU A 144 -17.60 -56.14 -15.03
N LEU A 145 -17.69 -55.36 -16.11
CA LEU A 145 -17.90 -55.89 -17.47
C LEU A 145 -16.73 -56.76 -17.94
N ILE A 146 -15.49 -56.38 -17.61
CA ILE A 146 -14.29 -57.16 -17.97
C ILE A 146 -14.21 -58.44 -17.11
N SER A 147 -14.41 -58.34 -15.79
CA SER A 147 -14.36 -59.48 -14.87
C SER A 147 -15.49 -60.49 -15.09
N GLY A 148 -16.65 -60.05 -15.57
CA GLY A 148 -17.81 -60.91 -15.80
C GLY A 148 -17.82 -61.64 -17.14
N GLN A 149 -16.88 -61.34 -18.04
CA GLN A 149 -16.81 -61.90 -19.40
C GLN A 149 -15.62 -62.82 -19.64
N LEU A 150 -14.59 -62.81 -18.79
CA LEU A 150 -13.46 -63.73 -18.94
C LEU A 150 -13.79 -65.11 -18.36
N THR A 151 -13.36 -66.16 -19.06
CA THR A 151 -13.35 -67.54 -18.55
C THR A 151 -12.01 -67.86 -17.88
N GLU A 152 -11.93 -68.89 -17.04
CA GLU A 152 -10.66 -69.30 -16.38
C GLU A 152 -9.55 -69.59 -17.42
N GLU A 153 -9.91 -70.12 -18.61
CA GLU A 153 -8.95 -70.34 -19.71
C GLU A 153 -8.43 -69.02 -20.33
N ASP A 154 -9.25 -67.96 -20.34
CA ASP A 154 -8.83 -66.64 -20.81
C ASP A 154 -7.94 -65.93 -19.78
N GLU A 155 -8.20 -66.10 -18.49
CA GLU A 155 -7.34 -65.58 -17.41
C GLU A 155 -5.94 -66.20 -17.43
N ASP A 156 -5.85 -67.53 -17.59
CA ASP A 156 -4.57 -68.25 -17.73
C ASP A 156 -3.78 -67.79 -18.97
N ALA A 157 -4.46 -67.53 -20.09
CA ALA A 157 -3.83 -67.03 -21.31
C ALA A 157 -3.30 -65.60 -21.17
N VAL A 158 -4.04 -64.73 -20.48
CA VAL A 158 -3.63 -63.34 -20.17
C VAL A 158 -2.46 -63.32 -19.20
N GLU A 159 -2.44 -64.20 -18.20
CA GLU A 159 -1.33 -64.30 -17.24
C GLU A 159 -0.05 -64.79 -17.92
N ALA A 160 -0.15 -65.77 -18.84
CA ALA A 160 0.98 -66.21 -19.65
C ALA A 160 1.50 -65.11 -20.61
N GLU A 161 0.61 -64.30 -21.21
CA GLU A 161 1.01 -63.16 -22.04
C GLU A 161 1.67 -62.05 -21.20
N LEU A 162 1.15 -61.79 -19.99
CA LEU A 162 1.72 -60.83 -19.05
C LEU A 162 3.13 -61.24 -18.60
N GLU A 163 3.32 -62.51 -18.25
CA GLU A 163 4.64 -63.07 -17.93
C GLU A 163 5.61 -62.93 -19.11
N ALA A 164 5.16 -63.22 -20.34
CA ALA A 164 5.98 -63.04 -21.54
C ALA A 164 6.39 -61.57 -21.78
N ILE A 165 5.50 -60.60 -21.52
CA ILE A 165 5.82 -59.17 -21.64
C ILE A 165 6.82 -58.71 -20.56
N LEU A 166 6.71 -59.26 -19.35
CA LEU A 166 7.65 -58.99 -18.26
C LEU A 166 9.02 -59.61 -18.53
N ASP A 167 9.09 -60.83 -19.06
CA ASP A 167 10.36 -61.49 -19.45
C ASP A 167 11.08 -60.75 -20.60
N VAL A 168 10.35 -60.11 -21.53
CA VAL A 168 10.94 -59.30 -22.61
C VAL A 168 11.61 -58.02 -22.08
N LYS A 169 11.21 -57.52 -20.91
CA LYS A 169 11.84 -56.36 -20.27
C LYS A 169 13.25 -56.67 -19.71
N ASP A 170 13.55 -57.93 -19.43
CA ASP A 170 14.87 -58.36 -18.94
C ASP A 170 15.89 -58.62 -20.08
N GLN A 171 15.49 -58.48 -21.36
CA GLN A 171 16.38 -58.57 -22.53
C GLN A 171 16.62 -57.22 -23.25
N LEU A 172 16.47 -56.09 -22.55
CA LEU A 172 16.88 -54.79 -23.09
C LEU A 172 18.40 -54.61 -22.90
N PRO A 173 19.18 -54.27 -23.95
CA PRO A 173 20.62 -54.03 -23.81
C PRO A 173 20.90 -52.79 -22.95
N ASP A 174 21.96 -52.87 -22.14
CA ASP A 174 22.38 -51.80 -21.21
C ASP A 174 22.60 -50.48 -21.97
N VAL A 175 21.94 -49.42 -21.52
CA VAL A 175 21.88 -48.13 -22.22
C VAL A 175 23.23 -47.41 -22.08
N PRO A 176 23.89 -46.96 -23.17
CA PRO A 176 25.14 -46.22 -23.07
C PRO A 176 24.99 -44.90 -22.29
N GLU A 177 25.85 -44.68 -21.28
CA GLU A 177 25.99 -43.42 -20.55
C GLU A 177 26.67 -42.33 -21.40
N ASP A 178 26.02 -41.85 -22.46
CA ASP A 178 26.49 -40.63 -23.16
C ASP A 178 25.88 -39.38 -22.51
N ARG A 179 26.75 -38.65 -21.79
CA ARG A 179 26.44 -37.34 -21.19
C ARG A 179 26.11 -36.33 -22.29
N LEU A 180 24.89 -35.80 -22.27
CA LEU A 180 24.48 -34.70 -23.14
C LEU A 180 25.26 -33.42 -22.80
N PRO A 181 25.64 -32.59 -23.80
CA PRO A 181 26.44 -31.39 -23.60
C PRO A 181 25.69 -30.30 -22.84
N GLU A 182 26.39 -29.65 -21.90
CA GLU A 182 25.91 -28.53 -21.10
C GLU A 182 25.56 -27.32 -21.98
N VAL A 183 24.27 -26.93 -21.97
CA VAL A 183 23.81 -25.68 -22.59
C VAL A 183 24.28 -24.51 -21.71
N GLU A 184 25.09 -23.63 -22.29
CA GLU A 184 25.58 -22.41 -21.65
C GLU A 184 24.42 -21.53 -21.14
N LYS A 185 24.37 -21.28 -19.84
CA LYS A 185 23.42 -20.36 -19.21
C LYS A 185 23.81 -18.92 -19.52
N GLU A 186 23.05 -18.28 -20.40
CA GLU A 186 23.16 -16.86 -20.69
C GLU A 186 22.86 -16.00 -19.45
N LYS A 187 23.72 -15.01 -19.18
CA LYS A 187 23.73 -14.20 -17.96
C LYS A 187 22.57 -13.20 -17.93
N VAL A 188 21.70 -13.32 -16.93
CA VAL A 188 20.70 -12.30 -16.57
C VAL A 188 21.35 -11.27 -15.61
N PRO A 189 21.16 -9.95 -15.79
CA PRO A 189 21.91 -8.94 -15.07
C PRO A 189 21.51 -8.81 -13.58
N GLU A 190 22.53 -8.63 -12.75
CA GLU A 190 22.48 -8.56 -11.29
C GLU A 190 21.94 -7.21 -10.77
N LYS A 191 20.94 -7.26 -9.86
CA LYS A 191 20.53 -6.08 -9.06
C LYS A 191 21.38 -5.97 -7.79
N PRO A 192 21.79 -4.77 -7.37
CA PRO A 192 22.77 -4.59 -6.30
C PRO A 192 22.21 -4.91 -4.91
N GLN A 193 22.87 -5.83 -4.21
CA GLN A 193 22.59 -6.16 -2.81
C GLN A 193 23.22 -5.11 -1.87
N ARG A 194 22.40 -4.57 -0.96
CA ARG A 194 22.85 -3.76 0.19
C ARG A 194 23.55 -4.65 1.20
N THR A 195 24.81 -4.35 1.50
CA THR A 195 25.60 -4.98 2.56
C THR A 195 25.03 -4.63 3.93
N LYS A 196 24.71 -5.65 4.74
CA LYS A 196 24.53 -5.51 6.19
C LYS A 196 25.80 -5.98 6.88
N ALA A 197 26.52 -5.04 7.50
CA ALA A 197 27.68 -5.33 8.33
C ALA A 197 27.25 -6.01 9.64
N SER A 198 27.92 -7.11 9.98
CA SER A 198 27.86 -7.77 11.28
C SER A 198 28.73 -7.05 12.31
N PRO A 199 28.34 -6.94 13.59
CA PRO A 199 29.18 -6.35 14.62
C PRO A 199 30.20 -7.37 15.17
N ALA A 200 31.45 -6.92 15.32
CA ALA A 200 32.53 -7.66 15.95
C ALA A 200 32.32 -7.79 17.47
N ARG A 201 32.50 -8.99 18.01
CA ARG A 201 32.64 -9.23 19.46
C ARG A 201 34.10 -8.97 19.85
N ILE A 202 34.34 -7.97 20.69
CA ILE A 202 35.61 -7.77 21.39
C ILE A 202 35.43 -8.35 22.80
N ALA A 203 36.27 -9.32 23.15
CA ALA A 203 36.38 -9.87 24.49
C ALA A 203 37.03 -8.84 25.43
N VAL A 204 36.46 -8.66 26.62
CA VAL A 204 37.06 -7.89 27.71
C VAL A 204 37.62 -8.88 28.73
N GLU A 205 38.88 -8.64 29.05
CA GLU A 205 39.76 -9.29 30.02
C GLU A 205 39.17 -9.24 31.44
N ALA A 206 39.34 -10.33 32.20
CA ALA A 206 39.27 -10.38 33.67
C ALA A 206 40.24 -11.47 34.16
#